data_AF-A0A2V6C8F8-F1
#
_entry.id   AF-A0A2V6C8F8-F1
#
_cell.length_a   1.000
_cell.length_b   1.000
_cell.length_c   1.000
_cell.angle_alpha   90.00
_cell.angle_beta   90.00
_cell.angle_gamma   90.00
#
_symmetry.space_group_name_H-M   'P 1'
#
loop_
_entity.id
_entity.type
_entity.pdbx_description
1 polymer ?
#
loop_
_entity_poly.entity_id
_entity_poly.type
_entity_poly.pdbx_seq_one_letter_code
_entity_poly.pdbx_strand_id
1 'polypeptide(L)'
;MSGVLGGNDKIRMTKLEAMTNAPMTNNYDRAYSTFACHAVAERRRVLRNSFVIRHSCFVISCAILMALQTSFVAMAGTQSPSSPRDESVSPRRLDLVGRWNIEISFADGGQRSLRFEAQGEGKGTLELLDPRAKAWGAPTSWEAKWTLGKENDVTFSGSVEFMLGNVGRDAGTLEFRGKFEAADSITGEVEFSPLVGERPSKRGTFKATRSN
;
A
#
# COMPACT_ATOMS: atom_id res chain seq x y z
N MET A 1 16.87 -12.74 74.49
CA MET A 1 17.94 -11.78 74.11
C MET A 1 18.30 -12.11 72.66
N SER A 2 17.49 -11.66 71.69
CA SER A 2 17.42 -10.31 71.09
C SER A 2 18.55 -10.07 70.10
N GLY A 3 18.14 -10.02 68.82
CA GLY A 3 18.99 -9.77 67.66
C GLY A 3 19.48 -8.33 67.58
N VAL A 4 20.58 -8.17 66.86
CA VAL A 4 21.37 -6.94 66.72
C VAL A 4 20.96 -6.16 65.47
N LEU A 5 21.08 -4.85 65.62
CA LEU A 5 20.59 -3.74 64.83
C LEU A 5 21.28 -3.57 63.48
N GLY A 6 20.60 -2.83 62.60
CA GLY A 6 20.96 -2.61 61.21
C GLY A 6 22.10 -1.61 60.99
N GLY A 7 22.66 -1.68 59.78
CA GLY A 7 23.64 -0.74 59.23
C GLY A 7 23.18 -0.22 57.88
N ASN A 8 23.04 1.10 57.79
CA ASN A 8 22.79 1.86 56.56
C ASN A 8 24.12 2.44 56.08
N ASP A 9 24.64 1.96 54.94
CA ASP A 9 25.85 2.54 54.34
C ASP A 9 25.58 3.16 52.96
N LYS A 10 25.68 4.49 52.98
CA LYS A 10 25.72 5.42 51.84
C LYS A 10 26.79 5.02 50.83
N ILE A 11 26.39 4.85 49.57
CA ILE A 11 27.29 4.79 48.43
C ILE A 11 27.73 6.22 48.08
N ARG A 12 29.00 6.56 48.34
CA ARG A 12 29.69 7.73 47.79
C ARG A 12 30.71 7.27 46.75
N MET A 13 30.60 7.87 45.57
CA MET A 13 31.41 7.62 44.38
C MET A 13 32.67 8.49 44.40
N THR A 14 33.85 7.93 44.12
CA THR A 14 35.07 8.69 43.79
C THR A 14 35.85 8.04 42.65
N LYS A 15 35.76 8.69 41.48
CA LYS A 15 36.86 9.17 40.63
C LYS A 15 38.02 8.21 40.33
N LEU A 16 37.94 7.63 39.12
CA LEU A 16 38.94 7.59 38.05
C LEU A 16 40.42 7.78 38.45
N GLU A 17 41.17 6.67 38.45
CA GLU A 17 42.63 6.70 38.27
C GLU A 17 43.06 5.70 37.20
N ALA A 18 44.10 6.13 36.48
CA ALA A 18 44.64 5.58 35.27
C ALA A 18 45.11 4.13 35.42
N MET A 19 44.81 3.29 34.43
CA MET A 19 45.61 2.11 34.16
C MET A 19 46.14 2.16 32.74
N THR A 20 47.47 2.16 32.73
CA THR A 20 48.44 2.38 31.66
C THR A 20 48.35 1.34 30.55
N ASN A 21 48.51 1.85 29.34
CA ASN A 21 48.62 1.11 28.09
C ASN A 21 49.81 0.13 28.09
N ALA A 22 49.54 -1.12 27.72
CA ALA A 22 50.52 -2.02 27.12
C ALA A 22 49.87 -2.73 25.92
N PRO A 23 50.33 -2.48 24.68
CA PRO A 23 49.81 -3.18 23.51
C PRO A 23 50.41 -4.57 23.40
N MET A 24 49.55 -5.59 23.36
CA MET A 24 49.92 -6.97 23.10
C MET A 24 50.15 -7.14 21.59
N THR A 25 51.39 -7.41 21.23
CA THR A 25 51.85 -7.66 19.87
C THR A 25 51.31 -8.98 19.34
N ASN A 26 50.60 -8.95 18.20
CA ASN A 26 50.40 -10.15 17.38
C ASN A 26 50.80 -9.85 15.94
N ASN A 27 51.79 -10.61 15.49
CA ASN A 27 52.38 -10.60 14.16
C ASN A 27 51.36 -11.09 13.12
N TYR A 28 50.94 -10.21 12.21
CA TYR A 28 50.42 -10.57 10.89
C TYR A 28 50.83 -9.48 9.89
N ASP A 29 52.14 -9.32 9.68
CA ASP A 29 52.67 -8.48 8.61
C ASP A 29 53.47 -9.36 7.64
N ARG A 30 52.74 -10.03 6.74
CA ARG A 30 53.32 -10.42 5.45
C ARG A 30 52.22 -10.62 4.41
N ALA A 31 52.33 -9.79 3.37
CA ALA A 31 51.75 -9.95 2.05
C ALA A 31 50.26 -9.60 1.89
N TYR A 32 49.92 -8.30 1.81
CA TYR A 32 48.81 -7.84 0.93
C TYR A 32 48.99 -6.39 0.39
N SER A 33 50.21 -5.83 0.41
CA SER A 33 50.48 -4.47 -0.13
C SER A 33 50.90 -4.48 -1.61
N THR A 34 50.11 -5.11 -2.50
CA THR A 34 50.31 -4.90 -3.96
C THR A 34 49.06 -5.10 -4.85
N PHE A 35 47.85 -5.23 -4.29
CA PHE A 35 46.62 -5.36 -5.12
C PHE A 35 45.66 -4.17 -5.04
N ALA A 36 45.92 -3.16 -4.21
CA ALA A 36 44.99 -2.04 -4.02
C ALA A 36 45.12 -0.89 -5.04
N CYS A 37 46.18 -0.84 -5.86
CA CYS A 37 46.38 0.25 -6.82
C CYS A 37 46.04 -0.08 -8.29
N HIS A 38 45.58 -1.30 -8.60
CA HIS A 38 45.14 -1.65 -9.96
C HIS A 38 43.62 -1.84 -10.11
N ALA A 39 42.84 -1.76 -9.02
CA ALA A 39 41.40 -2.03 -9.02
C ALA A 39 40.49 -0.77 -9.05
N VAL A 40 41.06 0.44 -9.20
CA VAL A 40 40.29 1.70 -9.28
C VAL A 40 40.21 2.26 -10.71
N ALA A 41 40.96 1.70 -11.66
CA ALA A 41 40.95 2.15 -13.06
C ALA A 41 39.95 1.39 -13.97
N GLU A 42 39.45 0.21 -13.58
CA GLU A 42 38.52 -0.57 -14.43
C GLU A 42 37.03 -0.36 -14.12
N ARG A 43 36.68 0.23 -12.98
CA ARG A 43 35.26 0.51 -12.62
C ARG A 43 34.67 1.79 -13.24
N ARG A 44 35.39 2.48 -14.13
CA ARG A 44 34.83 3.64 -14.88
C ARG A 44 34.41 3.31 -16.31
N ARG A 45 34.81 2.16 -16.87
CA ARG A 45 34.41 1.79 -18.25
C ARG A 45 33.11 0.97 -18.33
N VAL A 46 32.73 0.28 -17.27
CA VAL A 46 31.53 -0.61 -17.28
C VAL A 46 30.20 0.17 -17.14
N LEU A 47 30.22 1.34 -16.51
CA LEU A 47 29.01 2.17 -16.32
C LEU A 47 28.62 3.00 -17.56
N ARG A 48 29.53 3.22 -18.50
CA ARG A 48 29.22 3.97 -19.72
C ARG A 48 28.59 3.10 -20.82
N ASN A 49 28.96 1.82 -20.92
CA ASN A 49 28.37 0.91 -21.90
C ASN A 49 26.98 0.38 -21.52
N SER A 50 26.64 0.34 -20.23
CA SER A 50 25.32 -0.12 -19.76
C SER A 50 24.20 0.89 -20.01
N PHE A 51 24.50 2.19 -20.05
CA PHE A 51 23.51 3.24 -20.33
C PHE A 51 23.12 3.30 -21.81
N VAL A 52 24.08 3.07 -22.71
CA VAL A 52 23.84 3.10 -24.17
C VAL A 52 23.02 1.88 -24.63
N ILE A 53 23.24 0.71 -24.01
CA ILE A 53 22.48 -0.52 -24.35
C ILE A 53 21.01 -0.39 -23.91
N ARG A 54 20.72 0.19 -22.73
CA ARG A 54 19.32 0.38 -22.27
C ARG A 54 18.53 1.37 -23.10
N HIS A 55 19.17 2.44 -23.57
CA HIS A 55 18.48 3.43 -24.41
C HIS A 55 18.20 2.89 -25.83
N SER A 56 19.10 2.06 -26.36
CA SER A 56 18.93 1.42 -27.67
C SER A 56 17.76 0.42 -27.70
N CYS A 57 17.64 -0.45 -26.68
CA CYS A 57 16.53 -1.41 -26.58
C CYS A 57 15.15 -0.73 -26.46
N PHE A 58 15.09 0.41 -25.78
CA PHE A 58 13.84 1.15 -25.60
C PHE A 58 13.35 1.80 -26.91
N VAL A 59 14.27 2.35 -27.70
CA VAL A 59 13.93 3.00 -28.99
C VAL A 59 13.56 1.97 -30.06
N ILE A 60 14.27 0.83 -30.12
CA ILE A 60 13.98 -0.25 -31.07
C ILE A 60 12.61 -0.90 -30.77
N SER A 61 12.28 -1.10 -29.50
CA SER A 61 10.98 -1.64 -29.08
C SER A 61 9.81 -0.71 -29.45
N CYS A 62 9.95 0.60 -29.23
CA CYS A 62 8.93 1.57 -29.63
C CYS A 62 8.71 1.64 -31.15
N ALA A 63 9.77 1.50 -31.96
CA ALA A 63 9.63 1.53 -33.41
C ALA A 63 8.85 0.31 -33.97
N ILE A 64 9.02 -0.87 -33.38
CA ILE A 64 8.32 -2.09 -33.80
C ILE A 64 6.82 -2.01 -33.47
N LEU A 65 6.46 -1.46 -32.31
CA LEU A 65 5.07 -1.28 -31.91
C LEU A 65 4.32 -0.26 -32.78
N MET A 66 5.00 0.79 -33.23
CA MET A 66 4.42 1.81 -34.12
C MET A 66 4.23 1.28 -35.56
N ALA A 67 5.11 0.40 -36.04
CA ALA A 67 4.98 -0.16 -37.39
C ALA A 67 3.79 -1.15 -37.52
N LEU A 68 3.42 -1.84 -36.43
CA LEU A 68 2.32 -2.80 -36.42
C LEU A 68 0.91 -2.19 -36.45
N GLN A 69 0.76 -0.88 -36.27
CA GLN A 69 -0.56 -0.21 -36.29
C GLN A 69 -0.97 0.36 -37.66
N THR A 70 -0.16 0.18 -38.71
CA THR A 70 -0.43 0.80 -40.03
C THR A 70 -1.05 -0.12 -41.09
N SER A 71 -1.43 -1.36 -40.76
CA SER A 71 -1.89 -2.34 -41.77
C SER A 71 -3.34 -2.86 -41.66
N PHE A 72 -4.20 -2.23 -40.87
CA PHE A 72 -5.65 -2.49 -40.88
C PHE A 72 -6.37 -1.14 -40.68
N VAL A 73 -7.25 -0.62 -41.52
CA VAL A 73 -8.30 -1.24 -42.35
C VAL A 73 -8.65 -0.30 -43.51
N ALA A 74 -8.55 -0.79 -44.74
CA ALA A 74 -9.37 -0.33 -45.84
C ALA A 74 -9.90 -1.59 -46.53
N MET A 75 -11.19 -1.88 -46.36
CA MET A 75 -12.06 -2.53 -47.36
C MET A 75 -13.52 -2.29 -46.96
N ALA A 76 -14.18 -1.49 -47.80
CA ALA A 76 -15.62 -1.35 -47.82
C ALA A 76 -16.27 -2.70 -48.19
N GLY A 77 -17.28 -3.09 -47.43
CA GLY A 77 -18.17 -4.21 -47.75
C GLY A 77 -19.62 -3.72 -47.65
N THR A 78 -20.31 -3.79 -48.76
CA THR A 78 -21.68 -3.32 -49.06
C THR A 78 -22.78 -4.00 -48.22
N GLN A 79 -23.89 -3.29 -48.07
CA GLN A 79 -25.14 -3.64 -47.39
C GLN A 79 -25.77 -5.00 -47.81
N SER A 80 -26.35 -5.72 -46.84
CA SER A 80 -27.67 -6.37 -46.99
C SER A 80 -28.31 -6.73 -45.63
N PRO A 81 -29.65 -6.85 -45.56
CA PRO A 81 -30.43 -6.42 -44.39
C PRO A 81 -30.86 -7.53 -43.42
N SER A 82 -30.97 -7.10 -42.15
CA SER A 82 -31.86 -7.55 -41.06
C SER A 82 -31.97 -9.04 -40.72
N SER A 83 -31.38 -9.39 -39.56
CA SER A 83 -31.80 -10.50 -38.68
C SER A 83 -32.02 -9.91 -37.27
N PRO A 84 -32.95 -10.45 -36.44
CA PRO A 84 -33.56 -9.75 -35.32
C PRO A 84 -32.55 -9.30 -34.27
N ARG A 85 -32.79 -8.12 -33.69
CA ARG A 85 -32.10 -7.61 -32.50
C ARG A 85 -32.26 -8.62 -31.36
N ASP A 86 -31.31 -9.52 -31.22
CA ASP A 86 -31.00 -10.09 -29.92
C ASP A 86 -30.19 -9.01 -29.20
N GLU A 87 -30.75 -8.49 -28.12
CA GLU A 87 -30.15 -7.50 -27.24
C GLU A 87 -28.94 -8.16 -26.57
N SER A 88 -27.84 -8.27 -27.32
CA SER A 88 -26.56 -8.70 -26.79
C SER A 88 -26.12 -7.63 -25.79
N VAL A 89 -26.47 -7.86 -24.53
CA VAL A 89 -25.86 -7.18 -23.40
C VAL A 89 -24.37 -7.50 -23.51
N SER A 90 -23.63 -6.61 -24.15
CA SER A 90 -22.18 -6.56 -24.05
C SER A 90 -21.84 -6.71 -22.57
N PRO A 91 -20.98 -7.65 -22.16
CA PRO A 91 -20.62 -7.79 -20.76
C PRO A 91 -20.07 -6.43 -20.33
N ARG A 92 -20.85 -5.68 -19.54
CA ARG A 92 -20.40 -4.39 -19.03
C ARG A 92 -19.10 -4.68 -18.32
N ARG A 93 -17.99 -4.17 -18.87
CA ARG A 93 -16.69 -4.30 -18.26
C ARG A 93 -16.80 -3.68 -16.87
N LEU A 94 -16.66 -4.50 -15.84
CA LEU A 94 -16.72 -4.04 -14.46
C LEU A 94 -15.55 -3.07 -14.27
N ASP A 95 -15.90 -1.84 -13.87
CA ASP A 95 -14.93 -0.78 -13.68
C ASP A 95 -15.05 -0.27 -12.25
N LEU A 96 -13.97 -0.41 -11.50
CA LEU A 96 -13.91 0.11 -10.15
C LEU A 96 -13.71 1.62 -10.14
N VAL A 97 -13.06 2.20 -11.16
CA VAL A 97 -12.73 3.63 -11.17
C VAL A 97 -14.00 4.47 -11.06
N GLY A 98 -13.99 5.45 -10.17
CA GLY A 98 -15.10 6.34 -9.85
C GLY A 98 -15.49 6.32 -8.38
N ARG A 99 -16.65 6.93 -8.09
CA ARG A 99 -17.13 7.16 -6.73
C ARG A 99 -18.10 6.09 -6.24
N TRP A 100 -17.87 5.62 -5.03
CA TRP A 100 -18.66 4.61 -4.35
C TRP A 100 -19.06 5.07 -2.95
N ASN A 101 -20.32 4.85 -2.59
CA ASN A 101 -20.80 4.96 -1.23
C ASN A 101 -20.72 3.58 -0.58
N ILE A 102 -20.02 3.49 0.54
CA ILE A 102 -19.75 2.25 1.27
C ILE A 102 -20.47 2.30 2.60
N GLU A 103 -21.24 1.26 2.88
CA GLU A 103 -21.87 1.01 4.16
C GLU A 103 -21.22 -0.23 4.79
N ILE A 104 -20.67 -0.07 5.99
CA ILE A 104 -20.02 -1.12 6.76
C ILE A 104 -20.91 -1.49 7.94
N SER A 105 -21.09 -2.79 8.16
CA SER A 105 -21.68 -3.36 9.37
C SER A 105 -20.68 -4.28 10.03
N PHE A 106 -20.09 -3.85 11.15
CA PHE A 106 -19.21 -4.67 11.96
C PHE A 106 -20.00 -5.67 12.80
N ALA A 107 -19.37 -6.81 13.12
CA ALA A 107 -19.98 -7.85 13.95
C ALA A 107 -20.31 -7.38 15.39
N ASP A 108 -19.67 -6.31 15.87
CA ASP A 108 -19.96 -5.68 17.16
C ASP A 108 -21.18 -4.74 17.12
N GLY A 109 -21.89 -4.69 15.99
CA GLY A 109 -23.03 -3.80 15.76
C GLY A 109 -22.64 -2.39 15.33
N GLY A 110 -21.34 -2.09 15.22
CA GLY A 110 -20.85 -0.80 14.74
C GLY A 110 -21.17 -0.59 13.26
N GLN A 111 -21.83 0.52 12.93
CA GLN A 111 -22.07 0.93 11.55
C GLN A 111 -21.22 2.13 11.16
N ARG A 112 -20.65 2.11 9.97
CA ARG A 112 -19.85 3.21 9.42
C ARG A 112 -20.19 3.42 7.95
N SER A 113 -20.24 4.68 7.54
CA SER A 113 -20.44 5.06 6.15
C SER A 113 -19.20 5.77 5.63
N LEU A 114 -18.67 5.30 4.51
CA LEU A 114 -17.51 5.87 3.84
C LEU A 114 -17.84 6.20 2.39
N ARG A 115 -17.08 7.10 1.79
CA ARG A 115 -17.01 7.31 0.36
C ARG A 115 -15.67 6.84 -0.14
N PHE A 116 -15.66 6.00 -1.16
CA PHE A 116 -14.44 5.58 -1.83
C PHE A 116 -14.39 6.18 -3.23
N GLU A 117 -13.37 6.96 -3.52
CA GLU A 117 -13.08 7.49 -4.84
C GLU A 117 -11.92 6.70 -5.43
N ALA A 118 -12.25 5.70 -6.25
CA ALA A 118 -11.27 4.88 -6.95
C ALA A 118 -10.73 5.64 -8.16
N GLN A 119 -9.41 5.78 -8.21
CA GLN A 119 -8.68 6.44 -9.29
C GLN A 119 -7.97 5.38 -10.13
N GLY A 120 -7.43 5.76 -11.29
CA GLY A 120 -6.59 4.86 -12.08
C GLY A 120 -5.36 4.35 -11.32
N GLU A 121 -4.68 3.35 -11.88
CA GLU A 121 -3.41 2.80 -11.35
C GLU A 121 -3.51 2.15 -9.96
N GLY A 122 -4.69 1.71 -9.53
CA GLY A 122 -4.86 1.04 -8.24
C GLY A 122 -4.79 1.99 -7.03
N LYS A 123 -5.03 3.28 -7.24
CA LYS A 123 -5.05 4.33 -6.20
C LYS A 123 -6.48 4.78 -5.92
N GLY A 124 -6.71 5.37 -4.76
CA GLY A 124 -7.99 5.98 -4.44
C GLY A 124 -7.94 6.77 -3.14
N THR A 125 -9.10 7.25 -2.72
CA THR A 125 -9.29 7.98 -1.47
C THR A 125 -10.50 7.45 -0.73
N LEU A 126 -10.34 7.18 0.56
CA LEU A 126 -11.43 6.83 1.48
C LEU A 126 -11.78 8.05 2.30
N GLU A 127 -13.05 8.42 2.31
CA GLU A 127 -13.58 9.55 3.07
C GLU A 127 -14.65 9.09 4.07
N LEU A 128 -14.54 9.48 5.33
CA LEU A 128 -15.53 9.21 6.36
C LEU A 128 -16.74 10.15 6.20
N LEU A 129 -17.92 9.56 6.03
CA LEU A 129 -19.18 10.29 5.87
C LEU A 129 -19.94 10.51 7.19
N ASP A 130 -19.34 10.22 8.35
CA ASP A 130 -19.95 10.49 9.66
C ASP A 130 -20.08 12.01 9.87
N PRO A 131 -21.29 12.59 9.97
CA PRO A 131 -21.48 14.02 10.19
C PRO A 131 -20.78 14.52 11.45
N ARG A 132 -20.60 13.66 12.46
CA ARG A 132 -19.90 13.99 13.69
C ARG A 132 -18.41 14.20 13.46
N ALA A 133 -17.81 13.60 12.44
CA ALA A 133 -16.38 13.76 12.15
C ALA A 133 -16.02 15.21 11.77
N LYS A 134 -16.92 15.92 11.08
CA LYS A 134 -16.70 17.34 10.66
C LYS A 134 -16.54 18.29 11.85
N ALA A 135 -17.23 18.02 12.96
CA ALA A 135 -17.18 18.87 14.15
C ALA A 135 -15.83 18.82 14.88
N TRP A 136 -14.97 17.84 14.57
CA TRP A 136 -13.72 17.58 15.30
C TRP A 136 -12.43 17.94 14.53
N GLY A 137 -12.55 18.61 13.37
CA GLY A 137 -11.42 19.21 12.65
C GLY A 137 -10.37 18.23 12.10
N ALA A 138 -10.71 16.95 11.98
CA ALA A 138 -9.82 15.89 11.49
C ALA A 138 -9.78 15.80 9.96
N PRO A 139 -8.70 15.26 9.36
CA PRO A 139 -8.77 14.72 8.01
C PRO A 139 -9.86 13.65 7.98
N THR A 140 -10.92 13.91 7.21
CA THR A 140 -11.96 12.93 6.93
C THR A 140 -11.62 12.09 5.72
N SER A 141 -10.49 12.31 5.06
CA SER A 141 -10.07 11.63 3.83
C SER A 141 -8.67 11.08 3.97
N TRP A 142 -8.46 9.86 3.51
CA TRP A 142 -7.20 9.13 3.55
C TRP A 142 -6.92 8.45 2.21
N GLU A 143 -5.65 8.25 1.90
CA GLU A 143 -5.26 7.49 0.72
C GLU A 143 -5.67 6.01 0.86
N ALA A 144 -6.09 5.46 -0.28
CA ALA A 144 -6.46 4.07 -0.41
C ALA A 144 -5.81 3.47 -1.65
N LYS A 145 -5.69 2.14 -1.65
CA LYS A 145 -5.20 1.35 -2.76
C LYS A 145 -6.24 0.32 -3.12
N TRP A 146 -6.29 -0.07 -4.38
CA TRP A 146 -7.19 -1.11 -4.85
C TRP A 146 -6.56 -1.97 -5.93
N THR A 147 -7.04 -3.19 -6.03
CA THR A 147 -6.68 -4.13 -7.07
C THR A 147 -7.91 -4.90 -7.52
N LEU A 148 -7.99 -5.18 -8.81
CA LEU A 148 -8.97 -6.09 -9.38
C LEU A 148 -8.36 -7.49 -9.44
N GLY A 149 -9.05 -8.46 -8.84
CA GLY A 149 -8.71 -9.86 -8.88
C GLY A 149 -9.27 -10.55 -10.12
N LYS A 150 -9.20 -11.89 -10.10
CA LYS A 150 -9.89 -12.73 -11.10
C LYS A 150 -11.38 -12.78 -10.75
N GLU A 151 -12.21 -13.17 -11.71
CA GLU A 151 -13.63 -13.50 -11.45
C GLU A 151 -14.44 -12.41 -10.72
N ASN A 152 -14.19 -11.14 -11.05
CA ASN A 152 -14.88 -9.97 -10.48
C ASN A 152 -14.55 -9.67 -9.02
N ASP A 153 -13.50 -10.29 -8.48
CA ASP A 153 -13.03 -10.00 -7.14
C ASP A 153 -12.38 -8.60 -7.12
N VAL A 154 -12.60 -7.88 -6.03
CA VAL A 154 -12.02 -6.57 -5.79
C VAL A 154 -11.52 -6.49 -4.36
N THR A 155 -10.31 -5.96 -4.22
CA THR A 155 -9.76 -5.65 -2.91
C THR A 155 -9.38 -4.20 -2.87
N PHE A 156 -9.75 -3.50 -1.82
CA PHE A 156 -9.28 -2.15 -1.58
C PHE A 156 -8.99 -1.95 -0.10
N SER A 157 -8.04 -1.08 0.22
CA SER A 157 -7.60 -0.86 1.58
C SER A 157 -7.11 0.55 1.78
N GLY A 158 -7.16 1.04 3.01
CA GLY A 158 -6.66 2.35 3.36
C GLY A 158 -6.69 2.59 4.85
N SER A 159 -5.88 3.55 5.29
CA SER A 159 -5.89 4.00 6.67
C SER A 159 -7.18 4.78 6.95
N VAL A 160 -7.71 4.66 8.15
CA VAL A 160 -8.87 5.43 8.61
C VAL A 160 -8.75 5.74 10.09
N GLU A 161 -9.45 6.79 10.53
CA GLU A 161 -9.64 7.07 11.94
C GLU A 161 -11.14 7.13 12.25
N PHE A 162 -11.61 6.27 13.15
CA PHE A 162 -12.98 6.30 13.63
C PHE A 162 -13.08 7.00 14.98
N MET A 163 -14.18 7.72 15.22
CA MET A 163 -14.44 8.30 16.53
C MET A 163 -14.78 7.20 17.56
N LEU A 164 -14.15 7.28 18.73
CA LEU A 164 -14.45 6.49 19.93
C LEU A 164 -15.09 7.39 21.00
N GLY A 165 -16.41 7.57 20.90
CA GLY A 165 -17.15 8.45 21.79
C GLY A 165 -16.56 9.87 21.81
N ASN A 166 -16.50 10.47 23.01
CA ASN A 166 -15.87 11.79 23.23
C ASN A 166 -14.40 11.68 23.69
N VAL A 167 -13.87 10.45 23.78
CA VAL A 167 -12.63 10.16 24.52
C VAL A 167 -11.43 9.91 23.62
N GLY A 168 -11.62 9.74 22.30
CA GLY A 168 -10.49 9.61 21.39
C GLY A 168 -10.85 9.10 20.00
N ARG A 169 -9.82 8.61 19.30
CA ARG A 169 -9.89 8.09 17.93
C ARG A 169 -9.36 6.65 17.89
N ASP A 170 -9.99 5.83 17.06
CA ASP A 170 -9.54 4.50 16.67
C ASP A 170 -8.88 4.64 15.30
N ALA A 171 -7.59 4.90 15.29
CA ALA A 171 -6.80 4.85 14.06
C ALA A 171 -6.53 3.40 13.69
N GLY A 172 -6.63 3.07 12.40
CA GLY A 172 -6.35 1.73 11.91
C GLY A 172 -6.38 1.65 10.39
N THR A 173 -6.36 0.43 9.88
CA THR A 173 -6.44 0.14 8.44
C THR A 173 -7.69 -0.68 8.17
N LEU A 174 -8.47 -0.27 7.17
CA LEU A 174 -9.54 -1.10 6.62
C LEU A 174 -9.00 -1.90 5.43
N GLU A 175 -9.35 -3.17 5.39
CA GLU A 175 -9.17 -4.03 4.25
C GLU A 175 -10.54 -4.56 3.80
N PHE A 176 -10.92 -4.24 2.57
CA PHE A 176 -12.16 -4.67 1.95
C PHE A 176 -11.85 -5.77 0.95
N ARG A 177 -12.61 -6.86 1.05
CA ARG A 177 -12.53 -8.00 0.14
C ARG A 177 -13.94 -8.27 -0.35
N GLY A 178 -14.21 -7.93 -1.61
CA GLY A 178 -15.54 -8.06 -2.17
C GLY A 178 -15.54 -8.55 -3.60
N LYS A 179 -16.73 -8.62 -4.15
CA LYS A 179 -17.01 -9.05 -5.50
C LYS A 179 -18.08 -8.17 -6.11
N PHE A 180 -17.97 -7.86 -7.40
CA PHE A 180 -19.05 -7.18 -8.10
C PHE A 180 -20.26 -8.11 -8.22
N GLU A 181 -21.38 -7.72 -7.64
CA GLU A 181 -22.69 -8.34 -7.91
C GLU A 181 -23.30 -7.76 -9.19
N ALA A 182 -23.08 -6.46 -9.42
CA ALA A 182 -23.50 -5.73 -10.60
C ALA A 182 -22.46 -4.66 -10.95
N ALA A 183 -22.63 -3.97 -12.07
CA ALA A 183 -21.71 -2.92 -12.50
C ALA A 183 -21.62 -1.73 -11.51
N ASP A 184 -22.64 -1.55 -10.68
CA ASP A 184 -22.83 -0.46 -9.71
C ASP A 184 -22.93 -0.95 -8.26
N SER A 185 -22.71 -2.25 -8.01
CA SER A 185 -22.84 -2.87 -6.69
C SER A 185 -21.70 -3.84 -6.40
N ILE A 186 -21.06 -3.65 -5.24
CA ILE A 186 -20.03 -4.54 -4.70
C ILE A 186 -20.45 -4.94 -3.29
N THR A 187 -20.34 -6.23 -2.98
CA THR A 187 -20.56 -6.74 -1.62
C THR A 187 -19.36 -7.56 -1.18
N GLY A 188 -19.15 -7.65 0.13
CA GLY A 188 -18.04 -8.43 0.64
C GLY A 188 -17.81 -8.28 2.13
N GLU A 189 -16.64 -8.71 2.54
CA GLU A 189 -16.15 -8.65 3.90
C GLU A 189 -15.21 -7.46 4.09
N VAL A 190 -15.18 -6.95 5.31
CA VAL A 190 -14.26 -5.90 5.72
C VAL A 190 -13.62 -6.24 7.05
N GLU A 191 -12.33 -5.99 7.15
CA GLU A 191 -11.57 -6.11 8.37
C GLU A 191 -10.97 -4.75 8.74
N PHE A 192 -11.13 -4.36 10.00
CA PHE A 192 -10.48 -3.20 10.60
C PHE A 192 -9.38 -3.67 11.54
N SER A 193 -8.15 -3.28 11.24
CA SER A 193 -6.96 -3.56 12.05
C SER A 193 -6.55 -2.29 12.80
N PRO A 194 -6.76 -2.22 14.13
CA PRO A 194 -6.38 -1.06 14.93
C PRO A 194 -4.86 -0.82 14.88
N LEU A 195 -4.44 0.44 14.76
CA LEU A 195 -3.02 0.83 14.80
C LEU A 195 -2.50 0.94 16.23
N VAL A 196 -3.37 1.28 17.18
CA VAL A 196 -2.99 1.59 18.57
C VAL A 196 -3.64 0.61 19.54
N GLY A 197 -2.79 -0.08 20.31
CA GLY A 197 -3.17 -1.01 21.39
C GLY A 197 -3.27 -2.49 20.95
N GLU A 198 -3.30 -3.40 21.92
CA GLU A 198 -3.54 -4.85 21.71
C GLU A 198 -5.02 -5.15 21.44
N ARG A 199 -5.71 -4.27 20.70
CA ARG A 199 -7.12 -4.49 20.37
C ARG A 199 -7.23 -5.47 19.22
N PRO A 200 -8.13 -6.46 19.32
CA PRO A 200 -8.36 -7.40 18.22
C PRO A 200 -8.92 -6.67 16.99
N SER A 201 -8.64 -7.22 15.81
CA SER A 201 -9.26 -6.74 14.58
C SER A 201 -10.78 -6.92 14.63
N LYS A 202 -11.51 -6.00 13.98
CA LYS A 202 -12.96 -6.07 13.86
C LYS A 202 -13.30 -6.53 12.46
N ARG A 203 -14.10 -7.60 12.37
CA ARG A 203 -14.64 -8.08 11.11
C ARG A 203 -16.07 -7.60 10.91
N GLY A 204 -16.45 -7.45 9.66
CA GLY A 204 -17.78 -7.04 9.26
C GLY A 204 -18.04 -7.35 7.79
N THR A 205 -19.19 -6.91 7.33
CA THR A 205 -19.57 -6.94 5.91
C THR A 205 -19.71 -5.51 5.40
N PHE A 206 -19.54 -5.33 4.09
CA PHE A 206 -19.80 -4.06 3.45
C PHE A 206 -20.68 -4.23 2.20
N LYS A 207 -21.39 -3.15 1.89
CA LYS A 207 -22.03 -2.94 0.60
C LYS A 207 -21.53 -1.62 0.04
N ALA A 208 -21.07 -1.63 -1.21
CA ALA A 208 -20.69 -0.44 -1.94
C ALA A 208 -21.61 -0.25 -3.14
N THR A 209 -22.18 0.94 -3.26
CA THR A 209 -23.02 1.34 -4.40
C THR A 209 -22.40 2.51 -5.12
N ARG A 210 -22.52 2.56 -6.44
CA ARG A 210 -22.06 3.71 -7.23
C ARG A 210 -22.73 4.99 -6.72
N SER A 211 -21.93 6.03 -6.47
CA SER A 211 -22.49 7.36 -6.20
C SER A 211 -22.96 7.95 -7.52
N ASN A 212 -24.22 8.38 -7.57
CA ASN A 212 -24.70 9.30 -8.60
C ASN A 212 -24.01 10.67 -8.47
#